data_AF-A0A6I5C323-F1
#
_entry.id   AF-A0A6I5C323-F1
#
_cell.length_a   1.000
_cell.length_b   1.000
_cell.length_c   1.000
_cell.angle_alpha   90.00
_cell.angle_beta   90.00
_cell.angle_gamma   90.00
#
_symmetry.space_group_name_H-M   'P 1'
#
loop_
_entity.id
_entity.type
_entity.pdbx_description
1 polymer ?
#
loop_
_entity_poly.entity_id
_entity_poly.type
_entity_poly.pdbx_seq_one_letter_code
_entity_poly.pdbx_strand_id
1 'polypeptide(L)'
;GIVGRHGWPAAAAVGVEASTAALMILLHAPRLDLRLRCRDLIAQATADGRTPAVHLAYIADHCAVELGEPQFYGTRINPVTLRPYPVRLPETLDERRQDVGLGPMEEQMRALRLRG
;
A
#
# COMPACT_ATOMS: atom_id res chain seq x y z
N GLY A 1 -1.52 -18.14 12.72
CA GLY A 1 -1.04 -18.09 11.32
C GLY A 1 0.43 -17.76 11.28
N ILE A 2 1.09 -17.97 10.13
CA ILE A 2 2.56 -17.78 9.95
C ILE A 2 3.01 -16.37 10.37
N VAL A 3 2.29 -15.32 9.95
CA VAL A 3 2.61 -13.92 10.31
C VAL A 3 2.52 -13.67 11.82
N GLY A 4 1.62 -14.36 12.52
CA GLY A 4 1.52 -14.25 13.98
C GLY A 4 2.68 -14.89 14.75
N ARG A 5 3.46 -15.78 14.12
CA ARG A 5 4.62 -16.44 14.72
C ARG A 5 5.95 -15.85 14.26
N HIS A 6 6.03 -15.36 13.02
CA HIS A 6 7.28 -14.93 12.39
C HIS A 6 7.30 -13.44 12.01
N GLY A 7 6.22 -12.70 12.26
CA GLY A 7 6.08 -11.31 11.82
C GLY A 7 5.84 -11.20 10.31
N TRP A 8 5.99 -9.99 9.78
CA TRP A 8 5.94 -9.76 8.33
C TRP A 8 7.17 -10.37 7.64
N PRO A 9 7.02 -11.11 6.53
CA PRO A 9 8.15 -11.57 5.71
C PRO A 9 8.82 -10.38 5.00
N ALA A 10 9.59 -9.62 5.77
CA ALA A 10 10.27 -8.41 5.33
C ALA A 10 11.34 -8.71 4.27
N ALA A 11 11.61 -7.75 3.40
CA ALA A 11 12.57 -7.91 2.31
C ALA A 11 13.97 -8.31 2.80
N ALA A 12 14.38 -7.81 3.96
CA ALA A 12 15.66 -8.19 4.58
C ALA A 12 15.79 -9.70 4.91
N ALA A 13 14.67 -10.42 5.09
CA ALA A 13 14.67 -11.84 5.44
C ALA A 13 14.42 -12.75 4.24
N VAL A 14 13.59 -12.33 3.28
CA VAL A 14 13.10 -13.18 2.19
C VAL A 14 13.44 -12.66 0.79
N GLY A 15 14.10 -11.50 0.68
CA GLY A 15 14.30 -10.80 -0.58
C GLY A 15 13.13 -9.89 -0.96
N VAL A 16 13.39 -8.93 -1.85
CA VAL A 16 12.42 -7.90 -2.26
C VAL A 16 11.25 -8.53 -3.03
N GLU A 17 11.54 -9.50 -3.89
CA GLU A 17 10.57 -10.19 -4.74
C GLU A 17 9.58 -10.97 -3.90
N ALA A 18 10.06 -11.77 -2.93
CA ALA A 18 9.21 -12.56 -2.06
C ALA A 18 8.38 -11.68 -1.11
N SER A 19 8.97 -10.60 -0.58
CA SER A 19 8.23 -9.63 0.25
C SER A 19 7.11 -8.95 -0.57
N THR A 20 7.40 -8.60 -1.83
CA THR A 20 6.41 -8.01 -2.74
C THR A 20 5.31 -9.02 -3.08
N ALA A 21 5.65 -10.28 -3.34
CA ALA A 21 4.66 -11.34 -3.54
C ALA A 21 3.77 -11.54 -2.31
N ALA A 22 4.34 -11.50 -1.10
CA ALA A 22 3.59 -11.57 0.15
C ALA A 22 2.61 -10.40 0.30
N LEU A 23 3.02 -9.17 -0.05
CA LEU A 23 2.13 -8.01 -0.09
C LEU A 23 0.98 -8.22 -1.08
N MET A 24 1.28 -8.67 -2.30
CA MET A 24 0.25 -8.92 -3.33
C MET A 24 -0.78 -9.95 -2.86
N ILE A 25 -0.34 -11.02 -2.21
CA ILE A 25 -1.25 -12.01 -1.59
C ILE A 25 -2.09 -11.36 -0.50
N LEU A 26 -1.48 -10.56 0.38
CA LEU A 26 -2.17 -9.88 1.47
C LEU A 26 -3.27 -8.93 0.97
N LEU A 27 -3.00 -8.15 -0.07
CA LEU A 27 -3.97 -7.21 -0.66
C LEU A 27 -5.24 -7.93 -1.17
N HIS A 28 -5.12 -9.19 -1.58
CA HIS A 28 -6.25 -10.01 -2.04
C HIS A 28 -6.81 -10.94 -0.95
N ALA A 29 -6.24 -10.95 0.26
CA ALA A 29 -6.77 -11.75 1.36
C ALA A 29 -8.16 -11.21 1.73
N PRO A 30 -9.19 -12.05 1.96
CA PRO A 30 -10.56 -11.59 2.18
C PRO A 30 -10.78 -10.94 3.55
N ARG A 31 -9.88 -11.20 4.50
CA ARG A 31 -10.02 -10.85 5.92
C ARG A 31 -9.45 -9.47 6.24
N LEU A 32 -10.31 -8.50 6.57
CA LEU A 32 -9.89 -7.16 6.98
C LEU A 32 -9.05 -7.17 8.26
N ASP A 33 -9.42 -7.96 9.27
CA ASP A 33 -8.66 -8.08 10.52
C ASP A 33 -7.22 -8.55 10.30
N LEU A 34 -7.02 -9.48 9.37
CA LEU A 34 -5.70 -9.92 8.95
C LEU A 34 -4.92 -8.80 8.24
N ARG A 35 -5.57 -8.08 7.31
CA ARG A 35 -4.94 -6.96 6.57
C ARG A 35 -4.50 -5.85 7.53
N LEU A 36 -5.33 -5.49 8.51
CA LEU A 36 -4.99 -4.49 9.53
C LEU A 36 -3.81 -4.92 10.40
N ARG A 37 -3.81 -6.17 10.87
CA ARG A 37 -2.68 -6.69 11.66
C ARG A 37 -1.38 -6.70 10.84
N CYS A 38 -1.45 -7.12 9.58
CA CYS A 38 -0.29 -7.12 8.70
C CYS A 38 0.17 -5.71 8.34
N ARG A 39 -0.75 -4.75 8.16
CA ARG A 39 -0.42 -3.32 7.97
C ARG A 39 0.47 -2.83 9.10
N ASP A 40 0.13 -3.13 10.35
CA ASP A 40 0.89 -2.67 11.52
C ASP A 40 2.29 -3.32 11.57
N LEU A 41 2.39 -4.61 11.21
CA LEU A 41 3.67 -5.30 11.09
C LEU A 41 4.54 -4.77 9.94
N ILE A 42 3.92 -4.42 8.81
CA ILE A 42 4.60 -3.79 7.68
C ILE A 42 5.09 -2.40 8.09
N ALA A 43 4.26 -1.62 8.80
CA ALA A 43 4.65 -0.30 9.30
C ALA A 43 5.89 -0.37 10.19
N GLN A 44 5.93 -1.32 11.14
CA GLN A 44 7.10 -1.57 11.97
C GLN A 44 8.32 -1.98 11.13
N ALA A 45 8.16 -2.94 10.21
CA ALA A 45 9.26 -3.40 9.36
C ALA A 45 9.80 -2.30 8.43
N THR A 46 8.94 -1.39 7.97
CA THR A 46 9.32 -0.21 7.18
C THR A 46 10.06 0.81 8.04
N ALA A 47 9.60 1.09 9.26
CA ALA A 47 10.28 1.99 10.20
C ALA A 47 11.70 1.48 10.55
N ASP A 48 11.86 0.15 10.63
CA ASP A 48 13.16 -0.51 10.83
C ASP A 48 14.01 -0.60 9.55
N GLY A 49 13.54 -0.09 8.40
CA GLY A 49 14.24 -0.17 7.11
C GLY A 49 14.31 -1.59 6.51
N ARG A 50 13.55 -2.55 7.03
CA ARG A 50 13.56 -3.96 6.59
C ARG A 50 12.60 -4.24 5.43
N THR A 51 11.67 -3.34 5.18
CA THR A 51 10.65 -3.44 4.13
C THR A 51 10.52 -2.12 3.38
N PRO A 52 10.47 -2.11 2.03
CA PRO A 52 10.26 -0.89 1.25
C PRO A 52 9.04 -0.10 1.70
N ALA A 53 9.16 1.23 1.82
CA ALA A 53 8.08 2.09 2.29
C ALA A 53 6.83 2.05 1.40
N VAL A 54 7.02 1.79 0.10
CA VAL A 54 5.92 1.58 -0.84
C VAL A 54 4.99 0.42 -0.44
N HIS A 55 5.49 -0.61 0.24
CA HIS A 55 4.64 -1.70 0.73
C HIS A 55 3.64 -1.21 1.78
N LEU A 56 4.09 -0.34 2.69
CA LEU A 56 3.23 0.31 3.68
C LEU A 56 2.17 1.18 2.97
N ALA A 57 2.57 1.95 1.96
CA ALA A 57 1.64 2.81 1.23
C ALA A 57 0.46 2.04 0.63
N TYR A 58 0.74 0.90 -0.03
CA TYR A 58 -0.30 0.06 -0.63
C TYR A 58 -1.25 -0.56 0.40
N ILE A 59 -0.73 -1.18 1.47
CA ILE A 59 -1.59 -1.85 2.45
C ILE A 59 -2.37 -0.85 3.30
N ALA A 60 -1.79 0.31 3.62
CA ALA A 60 -2.45 1.36 4.38
C ALA A 60 -3.66 1.92 3.62
N ASP A 61 -3.47 2.32 2.36
CA ASP A 61 -4.55 2.85 1.53
C ASP A 61 -5.60 1.78 1.21
N HIS A 62 -5.19 0.52 1.01
CA HIS A 62 -6.14 -0.58 0.84
C HIS A 62 -7.04 -0.74 2.07
N CYS A 63 -6.48 -0.66 3.28
CA CYS A 63 -7.27 -0.71 4.51
C CYS A 63 -8.16 0.53 4.67
N ALA A 64 -7.65 1.72 4.34
CA ALA A 64 -8.42 2.97 4.43
C ALA A 64 -9.69 2.91 3.55
N VAL A 65 -9.55 2.50 2.28
CA VAL A 65 -10.71 2.38 1.37
C VAL A 65 -11.73 1.35 1.88
N GLU A 66 -11.27 0.21 2.39
CA GLU A 66 -12.15 -0.82 2.96
C GLU A 66 -12.89 -0.33 4.21
N LEU A 67 -12.30 0.61 4.96
CA LEU A 67 -12.89 1.25 6.14
C LEU A 67 -13.75 2.47 5.79
N GLY A 68 -13.84 2.87 4.51
CA GLY A 68 -14.53 4.09 4.09
C GLY A 68 -13.78 5.39 4.44
N GLU A 69 -12.48 5.29 4.70
CA GLU A 69 -11.61 6.41 5.07
C GLU A 69 -10.85 6.97 3.86
N PRO A 70 -10.49 8.27 3.88
CA PRO A 70 -9.64 8.84 2.85
C PRO A 70 -8.22 8.27 2.92
N GLN A 71 -7.68 7.95 1.74
CA GLN A 71 -6.33 7.46 1.52
C GLN A 71 -5.27 8.49 1.92
N PHE A 72 -4.06 8.03 2.25
CA PHE A 72 -2.93 8.91 2.55
C PHE A 72 -1.98 9.07 1.35
N TYR A 73 -1.75 7.99 0.59
CA TYR A 73 -0.83 7.95 -0.55
C TYR A 73 -1.54 7.86 -1.92
N GLY A 74 -2.86 7.62 -1.92
CA GLY A 74 -3.69 7.59 -3.12
C GLY A 74 -3.42 6.40 -4.05
N THR A 75 -2.99 5.25 -3.54
CA THR A 75 -2.63 4.09 -4.36
C THR A 75 -3.83 3.35 -4.96
N ARG A 76 -5.03 3.48 -4.37
CA ARG A 76 -6.25 2.81 -4.81
C ARG A 76 -7.03 3.68 -5.79
N ILE A 77 -7.35 3.08 -6.93
CA ILE A 77 -8.21 3.63 -7.98
C ILE A 77 -9.53 2.87 -7.96
N ASN A 78 -10.63 3.61 -8.09
CA ASN A 78 -11.94 3.04 -8.30
C ASN A 78 -12.00 2.48 -9.73
N PRO A 79 -12.23 1.15 -9.91
CA PRO A 79 -12.19 0.53 -11.24
C PRO A 79 -13.35 0.96 -12.14
N VAL A 80 -14.44 1.49 -11.58
CA VAL A 80 -15.60 1.96 -12.33
C VAL A 80 -15.39 3.39 -12.84
N THR A 81 -14.93 4.29 -11.96
CA THR A 81 -14.77 5.72 -12.32
C THR A 81 -13.39 6.05 -12.89
N LEU A 82 -12.43 5.12 -12.77
CA LEU A 82 -11.02 5.32 -13.10
C LEU A 82 -10.40 6.56 -12.42
N ARG A 83 -10.91 6.91 -11.23
CA ARG A 83 -10.40 7.98 -10.37
C ARG A 83 -9.91 7.41 -9.04
N PRO A 84 -8.96 8.07 -8.36
CA PRO A 84 -8.59 7.67 -7.01
C PRO A 84 -9.81 7.74 -6.09
N TYR A 85 -9.89 6.80 -5.13
CA TYR A 85 -10.76 6.99 -3.96
C TYR A 85 -10.36 8.26 -3.21
N PRO A 86 -11.23 8.84 -2.35
CA PRO A 86 -10.92 10.07 -1.62
C PRO A 86 -9.53 10.05 -0.97
N VAL A 87 -8.82 11.18 -1.07
CA VAL A 87 -7.46 11.34 -0.54
C VAL A 87 -7.47 12.43 0.52
N ARG A 88 -6.78 12.18 1.64
CA ARG A 88 -6.58 13.16 2.70
C ARG A 88 -5.57 14.20 2.22
N LEU A 89 -5.87 15.50 2.43
CA LEU A 89 -4.97 16.62 2.08
C LEU A 89 -4.33 16.46 0.69
N PRO A 90 -5.12 16.51 -0.41
CA PRO A 90 -4.63 16.28 -1.76
C PRO A 90 -3.48 17.21 -2.18
N GLU A 91 -3.41 18.41 -1.61
CA GLU A 91 -2.39 19.43 -1.87
C GLU A 91 -0.97 18.99 -1.51
N THR A 92 -0.82 18.06 -0.55
CA THR A 92 0.47 17.52 -0.09
C THR A 92 0.64 16.05 -0.48
N LEU A 93 -0.20 15.55 -1.39
CA LEU A 93 -0.19 14.14 -1.79
C LEU A 93 1.12 13.73 -2.47
N ASP A 94 1.60 14.52 -3.42
CA ASP A 94 2.77 14.14 -4.21
C ASP A 94 4.05 14.13 -3.38
N GLU A 95 4.16 14.99 -2.36
CA GLU A 95 5.25 14.96 -1.37
C GLU A 95 5.28 13.61 -0.64
N ARG A 96 4.14 13.20 -0.09
CA ARG A 96 4.03 11.92 0.62
C ARG A 96 4.28 10.72 -0.29
N ARG A 97 3.87 10.81 -1.56
CA ARG A 97 4.13 9.76 -2.57
C ARG A 97 5.62 9.65 -2.86
N GLN A 98 6.31 10.78 -3.02
CA GLN A 98 7.75 10.82 -3.23
C GLN A 98 8.51 10.20 -2.05
N ASP A 99 8.10 10.49 -0.81
CA ASP A 99 8.73 9.96 0.41
C ASP A 99 8.72 8.43 0.50
N VAL A 100 7.77 7.77 -0.17
CA VAL A 100 7.65 6.31 -0.20
C VAL A 100 8.09 5.68 -1.53
N GLY A 101 8.67 6.47 -2.43
CA GLY A 101 9.17 6.01 -3.73
C GLY A 101 8.10 5.86 -4.82
N LEU A 102 6.93 6.50 -4.67
CA LEU A 102 5.93 6.62 -5.72
C LEU A 102 6.15 7.90 -6.53
N GLY A 103 5.83 7.85 -7.84
CA GLY A 103 5.76 9.05 -8.67
C GLY A 103 4.49 9.88 -8.40
N PRO A 104 4.41 11.12 -8.91
CA PRO A 104 3.22 11.98 -8.79
C PRO A 104 1.92 11.28 -9.19
N MET A 105 0.80 11.65 -8.56
CA MET A 105 -0.51 11.06 -8.88
C MET A 105 -0.86 11.23 -10.36
N GLU A 106 -0.57 12.38 -10.95
CA GLU A 106 -0.90 12.64 -12.36
C GLU A 106 -0.19 11.68 -13.32
N GLU A 107 1.02 11.20 -13.00
CA GLU A 107 1.72 10.21 -13.82
C GLU A 107 0.99 8.87 -13.82
N GLN A 108 0.54 8.42 -12.65
CA GLN A 108 -0.30 7.22 -12.51
C GLN A 108 -1.61 7.38 -13.27
N MET A 109 -2.26 8.55 -13.17
CA MET A 109 -3.50 8.83 -13.89
C MET A 109 -3.30 8.83 -15.41
N ARG A 110 -2.19 9.39 -15.90
CA ARG A 110 -1.83 9.35 -17.33
C ARG A 110 -1.60 7.91 -17.80
N ALA A 111 -0.89 7.09 -17.02
CA ALA A 111 -0.65 5.69 -17.35
C ALA A 111 -1.95 4.87 -17.44
N LEU A 112 -2.94 5.16 -16.59
CA LEU A 112 -4.26 4.51 -16.64
C LEU A 112 -5.06 4.90 -17.88
N ARG A 113 -5.02 6.18 -18.28
CA ARG A 113 -5.68 6.67 -19.50
C ARG A 113 -5.11 6.04 -20.78
N LEU A 114 -3.84 5.65 -20.79
CA LEU A 114 -3.19 4.99 -21.94
C LEU A 114 -3.49 3.49 -22.03
N ARG A 115 -4.09 2.90 -20.99
CA ARG A 115 -4.39 1.46 -20.90
C ARG A 115 -5.88 1.13 -21.04
N GLY A 116 -6.74 2.15 -21.05
CA GLY A 116 -8.18 2.02 -21.32
C GLY A 116 -8.48 2.37 -22.77
#